data_AF-A0A3E0VYI8-F1
#
_entry.id   AF-A0A3E0VYI8-F1
#
_cell.length_a   1.000
_cell.length_b   1.000
_cell.length_c   1.000
_cell.angle_alpha   90.00
_cell.angle_beta   90.00
_cell.angle_gamma   90.00
#
_symmetry.space_group_name_H-M   'P 1'
#
loop_
_entity.id
_entity.type
_entity.pdbx_description
1 polymer ?
#
loop_
_entity_poly.entity_id
_entity_poly.type
_entity_poly.pdbx_seq_one_letter_code
_entity_poly.pdbx_strand_id
1 'polypeptide(L)'
;MTSRWVYLGKYLFFALFGVVAAIRGAPSLDLSTPDGYRPIWAVFIVIASLGCLYGCLRDNERLEWLSLLVMLPCLGAYVYAIAYAAAYGAREKQALAIIITLVLFLPTGRWFDLMPRLKVRK
;
A
#
# COMPACT_ATOMS: atom_id res chain seq x y z
N MET A 1 12.79 9.77 15.42
CA MET A 1 12.36 10.39 14.14
C MET A 1 12.96 9.58 13.01
N THR A 2 12.14 8.88 12.21
CA THR A 2 12.61 8.13 11.05
C THR A 2 13.11 9.10 9.98
N SER A 3 14.29 8.85 9.39
CA SER A 3 14.88 9.71 8.36
C SER A 3 13.98 9.80 7.11
N ARG A 4 13.88 11.00 6.50
CA ARG A 4 13.12 11.25 5.25
C ARG A 4 13.48 10.26 4.15
N TRP A 5 14.75 9.89 4.06
CA TRP A 5 15.28 8.91 3.11
C TRP A 5 14.67 7.52 3.28
N VAL A 6 14.31 7.13 4.51
CA VAL A 6 13.64 5.85 4.77
C VAL A 6 12.23 5.84 4.18
N TYR A 7 11.49 6.94 4.29
CA TYR A 7 10.15 7.04 3.68
C TYR A 7 10.22 7.10 2.15
N LEU A 8 11.15 7.89 1.59
CA LEU A 8 11.39 7.91 0.15
C LEU A 8 11.70 6.51 -0.41
N GLY A 9 12.60 5.78 0.25
CA GLY A 9 12.94 4.41 -0.13
C GLY A 9 11.74 3.48 -0.08
N LYS A 10 10.91 3.57 0.97
CA LYS A 10 9.66 2.80 1.08
C LYS A 10 8.71 3.15 -0.07
N TYR A 11 8.44 4.43 -0.32
CA TYR A 11 7.50 4.84 -1.37
C TYR A 11 7.98 4.43 -2.77
N LEU A 12 9.29 4.53 -3.04
CA LEU A 12 9.87 4.05 -4.29
C LEU A 12 9.72 2.53 -4.44
N PHE A 13 10.04 1.78 -3.39
CA PHE A 13 9.85 0.33 -3.36
C PHE A 13 8.39 -0.05 -3.65
N PHE A 14 7.43 0.66 -3.04
CA PHE A 14 6.02 0.41 -3.25
C PHE A 14 5.51 0.79 -4.65
N ALA A 15 6.04 1.87 -5.22
CA ALA A 15 5.75 2.23 -6.60
C ALA A 15 6.22 1.12 -7.55
N LEU A 16 7.44 0.63 -7.38
CA LEU A 16 7.99 -0.48 -8.18
C LEU A 16 7.21 -1.79 -7.96
N PHE A 17 6.87 -2.11 -6.71
CA PHE A 17 6.04 -3.26 -6.37
C PHE A 17 4.68 -3.20 -7.08
N GLY A 18 4.02 -2.03 -7.04
CA GLY A 18 2.76 -1.80 -7.74
C GLY A 18 2.89 -2.00 -9.26
N VAL A 19 3.98 -1.54 -9.88
CA VAL A 19 4.24 -1.75 -11.31
C VAL A 19 4.42 -3.24 -11.62
N VAL A 20 5.22 -3.96 -10.82
CA VAL A 20 5.40 -5.40 -10.99
C VAL A 20 4.07 -6.15 -10.82
N ALA A 21 3.27 -5.78 -9.81
CA ALA A 21 1.94 -6.34 -9.58
C ALA A 21 0.95 -6.01 -10.71
N ALA A 22 1.08 -4.86 -11.37
CA ALA A 22 0.25 -4.50 -12.52
C ALA A 22 0.57 -5.38 -13.73
N ILE A 23 1.86 -5.70 -13.95
CA ILE A 23 2.31 -6.51 -15.09
C ILE A 23 2.07 -8.00 -14.86
N ARG A 24 2.38 -8.51 -13.66
CA ARG A 24 2.31 -9.95 -13.33
C ARG A 24 1.00 -10.37 -12.68
N GLY A 25 0.10 -9.42 -12.40
CA GLY A 25 -1.08 -9.60 -11.57
C GLY A 25 -0.72 -9.54 -10.09
N ALA A 26 -1.58 -8.91 -9.29
CA ALA A 26 -1.39 -8.78 -7.85
C ALA A 26 -1.48 -10.17 -7.20
N PRO A 27 -0.36 -10.72 -6.70
CA PRO A 27 -0.35 -12.09 -6.21
C PRO A 27 -1.18 -12.19 -4.91
N SER A 28 -1.88 -13.31 -4.70
CA SER A 28 -2.85 -13.61 -3.61
C SER A 28 -4.23 -12.93 -3.65
N LEU A 29 -4.41 -11.85 -4.43
CA LEU A 29 -5.74 -11.25 -4.64
C LEU A 29 -6.61 -12.04 -5.62
N ASP A 30 -6.04 -13.07 -6.24
CA ASP A 30 -6.68 -13.93 -7.22
C ASP A 30 -7.80 -14.81 -6.67
N LEU A 31 -7.76 -15.11 -5.37
CA LEU A 31 -8.87 -15.80 -4.70
C LEU A 31 -9.95 -14.83 -4.21
N SER A 32 -9.56 -13.63 -3.79
CA SER A 32 -10.43 -12.71 -3.07
C SER A 32 -11.07 -11.62 -3.94
N THR A 33 -10.65 -11.48 -5.20
CA THR A 33 -11.18 -10.47 -6.12
C THR A 33 -11.44 -11.05 -7.51
N PRO A 34 -12.52 -10.61 -8.21
CA PRO A 34 -12.74 -11.01 -9.60
C PRO A 34 -11.55 -10.61 -10.48
N ASP A 35 -11.23 -11.40 -11.50
CA ASP A 35 -10.00 -11.27 -12.29
C ASP A 35 -9.74 -9.87 -12.86
N GLY A 36 -10.81 -9.13 -13.22
CA GLY A 36 -10.72 -7.76 -13.71
C GLY A 36 -10.26 -6.71 -12.69
N TYR A 37 -10.33 -7.00 -11.39
CA TYR A 37 -10.01 -6.03 -10.33
C TYR A 37 -8.54 -6.07 -9.87
N ARG A 38 -7.81 -7.15 -10.16
CA ARG A 38 -6.39 -7.28 -9.80
C ARG A 38 -5.52 -6.14 -10.36
N PRO A 39 -5.61 -5.76 -11.65
CA PRO A 39 -4.84 -4.63 -12.17
C PRO A 39 -5.29 -3.29 -11.56
N ILE A 40 -6.56 -3.15 -11.20
CA ILE A 40 -7.09 -1.93 -10.56
C ILE A 40 -6.41 -1.69 -9.21
N TRP A 41 -6.29 -2.73 -8.38
CA TRP A 41 -5.57 -2.64 -7.10
C TRP A 41 -4.09 -2.30 -7.28
N ALA A 42 -3.42 -2.89 -8.27
CA ALA A 42 -2.04 -2.57 -8.58
C ALA A 42 -1.87 -1.10 -8.99
N VAL A 43 -2.77 -0.59 -9.83
CA VAL A 43 -2.80 0.82 -10.25
C VAL A 43 -2.99 1.75 -9.05
N PHE A 44 -3.90 1.43 -8.12
CA PHE A 44 -4.07 2.23 -6.90
C PHE A 44 -2.81 2.26 -6.04
N ILE A 45 -2.11 1.13 -5.89
CA ILE A 45 -0.83 1.08 -5.18
C ILE A 45 0.20 1.99 -5.86
N VAL A 46 0.32 1.93 -7.20
CA VAL A 46 1.26 2.78 -7.95
C VAL A 46 0.93 4.26 -7.75
N ILE A 47 -0.31 4.66 -8.02
CA ILE A 47 -0.74 6.07 -7.94
C ILE A 47 -0.56 6.60 -6.51
N ALA A 48 -0.98 5.83 -5.51
CA ALA A 48 -0.81 6.22 -4.10
C ALA A 48 0.67 6.33 -3.73
N SER A 49 1.53 5.41 -4.17
CA SER A 49 2.96 5.44 -3.90
C SER A 49 3.64 6.65 -4.55
N LEU A 50 3.29 6.96 -5.79
CA LEU A 50 3.79 8.14 -6.51
C LEU A 50 3.33 9.44 -5.84
N GLY A 51 2.07 9.50 -5.39
CA GLY A 51 1.55 10.62 -4.62
C GLY A 51 2.29 10.81 -3.30
N CYS A 52 2.57 9.72 -2.58
CA CYS A 52 3.38 9.75 -1.35
C CYS A 52 4.82 10.21 -1.63
N LEU A 53 5.44 9.69 -2.69
CA LEU A 53 6.79 10.06 -3.11
C LEU A 53 6.87 11.54 -3.46
N TYR A 54 5.95 12.04 -4.28
CA TYR A 54 5.91 13.43 -4.68
C TYR A 54 5.61 14.36 -3.50
N GLY A 55 4.65 13.98 -2.64
CA GLY A 55 4.34 14.70 -1.40
C GLY A 55 5.56 14.80 -0.49
N CYS A 56 6.28 13.69 -0.30
CA CYS A 56 7.50 13.62 0.50
C CYS A 56 8.64 14.43 -0.12
N LEU A 57 8.81 14.44 -1.45
CA LEU A 57 9.85 15.21 -2.15
C LEU A 57 9.59 16.72 -2.13
N ARG A 58 8.33 17.15 -2.18
CA ARG A 58 7.93 18.57 -2.18
C ARG A 58 7.62 19.11 -0.79
N ASP A 59 7.84 18.33 0.26
CA ASP A 59 7.46 18.66 1.64
C ASP A 59 5.96 19.04 1.76
N ASN A 60 5.13 18.45 0.90
CA ASN A 60 3.68 18.60 0.89
C ASN A 60 3.04 17.47 1.71
N GLU A 61 3.08 17.62 3.03
CA GLU A 61 2.56 16.65 3.99
C GLU A 61 1.07 16.32 3.77
N ARG A 62 0.27 17.28 3.25
CA ARG A 62 -1.17 17.06 2.98
C ARG A 62 -1.38 16.09 1.83
N LEU A 63 -0.60 16.24 0.75
CA LEU A 63 -0.66 15.33 -0.38
C LEU A 63 -0.13 13.95 -0.02
N GLU A 64 0.96 13.88 0.75
CA GLU A 64 1.49 12.60 1.27
C GLU A 64 0.42 11.88 2.10
N TRP A 65 -0.24 12.59 3.02
CA TRP A 65 -1.32 12.05 3.85
C TRP A 65 -2.54 11.57 3.06
N LEU A 66 -2.99 12.36 2.08
CA LEU A 66 -4.11 11.97 1.19
C LEU A 66 -3.76 10.75 0.34
N SER A 67 -2.51 10.65 -0.12
CA SER A 67 -2.05 9.51 -0.91
C SER A 67 -1.96 8.24 -0.06
N LEU A 68 -1.51 8.35 1.20
CA LEU A 68 -1.53 7.25 2.16
C LEU A 68 -2.95 6.80 2.50
N LEU A 69 -3.95 7.69 2.46
CA LEU A 69 -5.35 7.33 2.63
C LEU A 69 -5.82 6.34 1.54
N VAL A 70 -5.34 6.51 0.30
CA VAL A 70 -5.64 5.62 -0.83
C VAL A 70 -4.95 4.24 -0.67
N MET A 71 -3.84 4.17 0.06
CA MET A 71 -3.20 2.89 0.40
C MET A 71 -3.98 2.06 1.43
N LEU A 72 -4.79 2.67 2.29
CA LEU A 72 -5.53 1.95 3.35
C LEU A 72 -6.52 0.90 2.78
N PRO A 73 -7.34 1.20 1.76
CA PRO A 73 -8.15 0.19 1.09
C PRO A 73 -7.33 -0.97 0.52
N CYS A 74 -6.14 -0.69 -0.04
CA CYS A 74 -5.26 -1.72 -0.58
C CYS A 74 -4.77 -2.65 0.55
N LEU A 75 -4.38 -2.08 1.70
CA LEU A 75 -4.03 -2.86 2.90
C LEU A 75 -5.22 -3.72 3.36
N GLY A 76 -6.42 -3.15 3.41
CA GLY A 76 -7.65 -3.88 3.75
C GLY A 76 -7.95 -5.04 2.79
N ALA A 77 -7.72 -4.86 1.49
CA ALA A 77 -7.88 -5.92 0.50
C ALA A 77 -6.94 -7.11 0.75
N TYR A 78 -5.67 -6.86 1.09
CA TYR A 78 -4.75 -7.94 1.43
C TYR A 78 -5.06 -8.60 2.78
N VAL A 79 -5.51 -7.85 3.79
CA VAL A 79 -6.00 -8.43 5.06
C VAL A 79 -7.19 -9.36 4.81
N TYR A 80 -8.13 -8.95 3.97
CA TYR A 80 -9.24 -9.78 3.54
C TYR A 80 -8.77 -11.02 2.76
N ALA A 81 -7.78 -10.88 1.88
CA ALA A 81 -7.19 -11.99 1.15
C ALA A 81 -6.57 -13.06 2.08
N ILE A 82 -5.97 -12.67 3.22
CA ILE A 82 -5.47 -13.61 4.23
C ILE A 82 -6.61 -14.46 4.78
N ALA A 83 -7.70 -13.82 5.24
CA ALA A 83 -8.85 -14.51 5.81
C ALA A 83 -9.54 -15.42 4.78
N TYR A 84 -9.68 -14.94 3.55
CA TYR A 84 -10.24 -15.72 2.46
C TYR A 84 -9.35 -16.94 2.13
N ALA A 85 -8.05 -16.74 1.91
CA ALA A 85 -7.14 -17.86 1.63
C ALA A 85 -7.10 -18.91 2.75
N ALA A 86 -7.21 -18.47 4.01
CA ALA A 86 -7.33 -19.37 5.17
C ALA A 86 -8.62 -20.21 5.11
N ALA A 87 -9.76 -19.61 4.79
CA ALA A 87 -11.05 -20.28 4.69
C ALA A 87 -11.08 -21.37 3.60
N TYR A 88 -10.33 -21.19 2.51
CA TYR A 88 -10.23 -22.14 1.39
C TYR A 88 -9.00 -23.06 1.46
N GLY A 89 -8.23 -23.03 2.56
CA GLY A 89 -7.06 -23.90 2.75
C GLY A 89 -5.87 -23.60 1.82
N ALA A 90 -5.85 -22.44 1.15
CA ALA A 90 -4.82 -22.04 0.20
C ALA A 90 -3.58 -21.46 0.92
N ARG A 91 -2.81 -22.32 1.59
CA ARG A 91 -1.68 -21.93 2.46
C ARG A 91 -0.63 -21.04 1.79
N GLU A 92 -0.27 -21.34 0.54
CA GLU A 92 0.73 -20.56 -0.22
C GLU A 92 0.26 -19.12 -0.45
N LYS A 93 -1.00 -18.95 -0.86
CA LYS A 93 -1.59 -17.63 -1.12
C LYS A 93 -1.81 -16.86 0.18
N GLN A 94 -2.16 -17.56 1.26
CA GLN A 94 -2.26 -16.97 2.59
C GLN A 94 -0.91 -16.42 3.06
N ALA A 95 0.17 -17.20 2.95
CA ALA A 95 1.51 -16.75 3.33
C ALA A 95 1.94 -15.51 2.53
N LEU A 96 1.67 -15.52 1.22
CA LEU A 96 1.98 -14.40 0.35
C LEU A 96 1.17 -13.14 0.69
N ALA A 97 -0.13 -13.28 0.98
CA ALA A 97 -0.98 -12.17 1.44
C ALA A 97 -0.50 -11.59 2.79
N ILE A 98 -0.02 -12.44 3.71
CA ILE A 98 0.57 -12.02 4.99
C ILE A 98 1.83 -11.18 4.73
N ILE A 99 2.75 -11.66 3.89
CA ILE A 99 3.98 -10.95 3.57
C ILE A 99 3.66 -9.57 2.96
N ILE A 100 2.74 -9.51 1.99
CA ILE A 100 2.37 -8.25 1.36
C ILE A 100 1.68 -7.30 2.34
N THR A 101 0.81 -7.81 3.21
CA THR A 101 0.17 -7.01 4.26
C THR A 101 1.20 -6.39 5.20
N LEU A 102 2.17 -7.19 5.68
CA LEU A 102 3.24 -6.70 6.56
C LEU A 102 4.08 -5.62 5.88
N VAL A 103 4.39 -5.83 4.60
CA VAL A 103 5.13 -4.86 3.80
C VAL A 103 4.31 -3.58 3.64
N LEU A 104 3.03 -3.65 3.26
CA LEU A 104 2.12 -2.50 3.08
C LEU A 104 1.88 -1.70 4.36
N PHE A 105 2.09 -2.31 5.53
CA PHE A 105 2.02 -1.65 6.82
C PHE A 105 3.15 -0.60 7.02
N LEU A 106 4.31 -0.84 6.40
CA LEU A 106 5.50 0.01 6.55
C LEU A 106 5.33 1.46 6.08
N PRO A 107 4.70 1.75 4.91
CA PRO A 107 4.39 3.11 4.50
C PRO A 107 3.15 3.65 5.19
N THR A 108 2.13 2.83 5.47
CA THR A 108 0.86 3.30 6.06
C THR A 108 1.01 3.79 7.51
N GLY A 109 1.99 3.29 8.27
CA GLY A 109 2.29 3.84 9.61
C GLY A 109 2.58 5.35 9.60
N ARG A 110 3.14 5.88 8.50
CA ARG A 110 3.42 7.32 8.32
C ARG A 110 2.15 8.17 8.33
N TRP A 111 1.00 7.59 8.00
CA TRP A 111 -0.28 8.30 8.01
C TRP A 111 -0.62 8.83 9.40
N PHE A 112 -0.36 8.05 10.45
CA PHE A 112 -0.58 8.45 11.84
C PHE A 112 0.41 9.53 12.31
N ASP A 113 1.65 9.53 11.81
CA ASP A 113 2.64 10.56 12.14
C ASP A 113 2.29 11.92 11.53
N LEU A 114 1.67 11.93 10.35
CA LEU A 114 1.30 13.15 9.63
C LEU A 114 -0.01 13.77 10.15
N MET A 115 -0.94 12.95 10.66
CA MET A 115 -2.26 13.42 11.09
C MET A 115 -2.22 14.54 12.15
N PRO A 116 -1.39 14.48 13.22
CA PRO A 116 -1.27 15.58 14.18
C PRO A 116 -0.67 16.85 13.57
N ARG A 117 0.29 16.72 12.66
CA ARG A 117 1.00 17.86 12.04
C ARG A 117 0.09 18.69 11.15
N LEU A 118 -0.85 18.03 10.48
CA LEU A 118 -1.87 18.67 9.66
C LEU A 118 -2.91 19.44 10.49
N LYS A 119 -3.14 19.07 11.76
CA LYS A 119 -4.05 19.80 12.65
C LYS A 119 -3.43 21.11 13.17
N VAL A 120 -2.11 21.18 13.28
CA VAL A 120 -1.38 22.35 13.81
C VAL A 120 -1.17 23.45 12.75
N ARG A 121 -1.16 23.10 11.46
CA ARG A 121 -1.00 24.06 10.35
C ARG A 121 -2.32 24.65 9.81
N LYS A 122 -3.40 24.61 10.62
CA LYS A 122 -4.68 25.25 10.27
C LYS A 122 -4.68 26.72 10.63
#